data_AF-A0A3C0X2V4-F1
#
_entry.id   AF-A0A3C0X2V4-F1
#
_cell.length_a   1.000
_cell.length_b   1.000
_cell.length_c   1.000
_cell.angle_alpha   90.00
_cell.angle_beta   90.00
_cell.angle_gamma   90.00
#
_symmetry.space_group_name_H-M   'P 1'
#
loop_
_entity.id
_entity.type
_entity.pdbx_description
1 polymer ?
#
loop_
_entity_poly.entity_id
_entity_poly.type
_entity_poly.pdbx_seq_one_letter_code
_entity_poly.pdbx_strand_id
1 'polypeptide(L)'
;MWDYLKGAKKPIVLYGMGNGADKIIKVLEDRGIEYKGVFATDGFVREKYFHGLKLSSYGGLKEKFGDMIVLLSFGSARPEVLENIKRIAAEQELYAPDVPVYGEGLFTKEYAIRHKKELEYVYGRLEDELSRRTFENVIKYKISGKPEYL
;
A
#
# COMPACT_ATOMS: atom_id res chain seq x y z
N MET A 1 -7.63 6.34 -1.85
CA MET A 1 -6.80 6.03 -0.68
C MET A 1 -6.05 7.26 -0.17
N TRP A 2 -5.22 7.90 -1.00
CA TRP A 2 -4.35 9.02 -0.57
C TRP A 2 -5.07 10.18 0.13
N ASP A 3 -6.22 10.62 -0.40
CA ASP A 3 -7.00 11.70 0.23
C ASP A 3 -7.56 11.31 1.60
N TYR A 4 -7.91 10.03 1.77
CA TYR A 4 -8.33 9.49 3.06
C TYR A 4 -7.16 9.50 4.05
N LEU A 5 -5.97 9.06 3.62
CA LEU A 5 -4.77 9.07 4.46
C LEU A 5 -4.40 10.49 4.93
N LYS A 6 -4.62 11.50 4.09
CA LYS A 6 -4.37 12.91 4.44
C LYS A 6 -5.25 13.40 5.60
N GLY A 7 -6.47 12.88 5.72
CA GLY A 7 -7.39 13.21 6.81
C GLY A 7 -7.35 12.24 8.00
N ALA A 8 -6.54 11.18 7.91
CA ALA A 8 -6.50 10.13 8.92
C ALA A 8 -5.83 10.63 10.21
N LYS A 9 -6.43 10.29 11.35
CA LYS A 9 -5.90 10.62 12.68
C LYS A 9 -5.01 9.52 13.27
N LYS A 10 -5.13 8.29 12.76
CA LYS A 10 -4.34 7.14 13.19
C LYS A 10 -2.88 7.31 12.71
N PRO A 11 -1.88 6.91 13.50
CA PRO A 11 -0.49 6.85 13.04
C PRO A 11 -0.36 5.99 11.78
N ILE A 12 0.27 6.53 10.75
CA ILE A 12 0.61 5.78 9.53
C ILE A 12 1.99 5.17 9.70
N VAL A 13 2.13 3.88 9.40
CA VAL A 13 3.40 3.15 9.48
C VAL A 13 3.67 2.40 8.18
N LEU A 14 4.94 2.24 7.82
CA LEU A 14 5.35 1.52 6.62
C LEU A 14 5.79 0.10 6.98
N TYR A 15 5.27 -0.88 6.26
CA TYR A 15 5.74 -2.25 6.33
C TYR A 15 6.69 -2.54 5.15
N GLY A 16 7.99 -2.58 5.41
CA GLY A 16 9.04 -2.78 4.41
C GLY A 16 9.99 -1.59 4.26
N MET A 17 11.22 -1.87 3.79
CA MET A 17 12.32 -0.90 3.67
C MET A 17 13.09 -1.08 2.34
N GLY A 18 12.48 -0.70 1.23
CA GLY A 18 13.12 -0.77 -0.08
C GLY A 18 12.51 0.23 -1.06
N ASN A 19 12.77 0.05 -2.36
CA ASN A 19 12.34 1.01 -3.38
C ASN A 19 10.82 1.30 -3.38
N GLY A 20 9.99 0.30 -3.07
CA GLY A 20 8.55 0.50 -2.90
C GLY A 20 8.23 1.47 -1.76
N ALA A 21 8.93 1.35 -0.62
CA ALA A 21 8.81 2.25 0.50
C ALA A 21 9.29 3.67 0.16
N ASP A 22 10.43 3.82 -0.52
CA ASP A 22 10.93 5.15 -0.95
C ASP A 22 9.90 5.90 -1.81
N LYS A 23 9.26 5.19 -2.74
CA LYS A 23 8.23 5.78 -3.61
C LYS A 23 6.96 6.15 -2.86
N ILE A 24 6.53 5.31 -1.92
CA ILE A 24 5.40 5.62 -1.05
C ILE A 24 5.72 6.85 -0.18
N ILE A 25 6.92 6.91 0.42
CA ILE A 25 7.39 8.06 1.21
C ILE A 25 7.33 9.33 0.37
N LYS A 26 7.88 9.31 -0.85
CA LYS A 26 7.79 10.47 -1.75
C LYS A 26 6.35 10.94 -1.97
N VAL A 27 5.41 10.01 -2.19
CA VAL A 27 3.99 10.35 -2.38
C VAL A 27 3.37 10.94 -1.11
N LEU A 28 3.73 10.42 0.07
CA LEU A 28 3.29 10.94 1.36
C LEU A 28 3.81 12.37 1.58
N GLU A 29 5.11 12.59 1.36
CA GLU A 29 5.77 13.90 1.48
C GLU A 29 5.17 14.93 0.52
N ASP A 30 5.02 14.57 -0.76
CA ASP A 30 4.40 15.42 -1.79
C ASP A 30 2.95 15.82 -1.42
N ARG A 31 2.29 15.07 -0.53
CA ARG A 31 0.92 15.31 -0.06
C ARG A 31 0.83 15.89 1.35
N GLY A 32 1.97 16.09 2.02
CA GLY A 32 2.04 16.53 3.41
C GLY A 32 1.44 15.52 4.39
N ILE A 33 1.56 14.22 4.09
CA ILE A 33 1.09 13.13 4.96
C ILE A 33 2.27 12.62 5.77
N GLU A 34 2.14 12.61 7.09
CA GLU A 34 3.20 12.15 7.97
C GLU A 34 3.08 10.65 8.26
N TYR A 35 4.21 9.93 8.20
CA TYR A 35 4.34 8.57 8.70
C TYR A 35 5.20 8.55 9.98
N LYS A 36 4.86 7.65 10.91
CA LYS A 36 5.36 7.67 12.29
C LYS A 36 6.28 6.49 12.61
N GLY A 37 6.43 5.53 11.70
CA GLY A 37 7.23 4.34 11.93
C GLY A 37 7.43 3.51 10.67
N VAL A 38 8.49 2.70 10.71
CA VAL A 38 8.82 1.72 9.68
C VAL A 38 9.14 0.42 10.40
N PHE A 39 8.56 -0.68 9.93
CA PHE A 39 8.85 -2.00 10.48
C PHE A 39 9.11 -3.02 9.38
N ALA A 40 9.79 -4.09 9.77
CA ALA A 40 9.99 -5.28 8.96
C ALA A 40 9.60 -6.52 9.77
N THR A 41 9.53 -7.68 9.12
CA THR A 41 9.34 -8.95 9.83
C THR A 41 10.54 -9.20 10.76
N ASP A 42 10.28 -9.71 11.96
CA ASP A 42 11.21 -9.70 13.10
C ASP A 42 12.62 -10.26 12.78
N GLY A 43 12.73 -11.28 11.92
CA GLY A 43 14.03 -11.82 11.47
C GLY A 43 14.93 -10.86 10.68
N PHE A 44 14.41 -9.69 10.28
CA PHE A 44 15.12 -8.67 9.50
C PHE A 44 15.42 -7.38 10.31
N VAL A 45 14.99 -7.30 11.57
CA VAL A 45 15.21 -6.14 12.43
C VAL A 45 16.63 -6.20 13.02
N ARG A 46 17.56 -5.48 12.39
CA ARG A 46 18.87 -5.13 12.98
C ARG A 46 18.80 -3.67 13.45
N GLU A 47 19.83 -3.15 14.12
CA GLU A 47 19.98 -1.70 14.35
C GLU A 47 20.14 -0.97 13.00
N LYS A 48 19.01 -0.71 12.35
CA LYS A 48 18.89 -0.08 11.05
C LYS A 48 17.99 1.13 11.18
N TYR A 49 18.34 2.16 10.43
CA TYR A 49 17.52 3.35 10.26
C TYR A 49 17.05 3.39 8.82
N PHE A 50 15.82 3.86 8.61
CA PHE A 50 15.26 4.11 7.29
C PHE A 50 14.62 5.49 7.31
N HIS A 51 15.12 6.41 6.47
CA HIS A 51 14.73 7.83 6.48
C HIS A 51 14.77 8.46 7.89
N GLY A 52 15.82 8.18 8.65
CA GLY A 52 16.01 8.71 10.01
C GLY A 52 15.18 8.03 11.10
N LEU A 53 14.25 7.13 10.77
CA LEU A 53 13.47 6.36 11.74
C LEU A 53 14.17 5.04 12.06
N LYS A 54 14.32 4.73 13.35
CA LYS A 54 14.80 3.42 13.80
C LYS A 54 13.79 2.35 13.39
N LEU A 55 14.26 1.31 12.70
CA LEU A 55 13.44 0.18 12.30
C LEU A 55 12.91 -0.53 13.55
N SER A 56 11.62 -0.88 13.53
CA SER A 56 10.94 -1.57 14.62
C SER A 56 10.39 -2.93 14.19
N SER A 57 9.88 -3.69 15.15
CA SER A 57 9.00 -4.84 14.91
C SER A 57 7.55 -4.37 14.80
N TYR A 58 6.69 -5.21 14.22
CA TYR A 58 5.24 -4.97 14.24
C TYR A 58 4.71 -4.81 15.67
N GLY A 59 5.14 -5.70 16.58
CA GLY A 59 4.73 -5.66 17.98
C GLY A 59 5.14 -4.37 18.69
N GLY A 60 6.37 -3.89 18.47
CA GLY A 60 6.86 -2.65 19.07
C GLY A 60 6.08 -1.41 18.61
N LEU A 61 5.71 -1.34 17.33
CA LEU A 61 4.85 -0.25 16.86
C LEU A 61 3.42 -0.37 17.37
N LYS A 62 2.88 -1.59 17.45
CA LYS A 62 1.53 -1.84 18.00
C LYS A 62 1.45 -1.47 19.48
N GLU A 63 2.46 -1.79 20.28
CA GLU A 63 2.55 -1.38 21.68
C GLU A 63 2.62 0.14 21.82
N LYS A 64 3.40 0.81 20.96
CA LYS A 64 3.58 2.26 20.99
C LYS A 64 2.35 3.05 20.53
N PHE A 65 1.67 2.59 19.50
CA PHE A 65 0.63 3.36 18.80
C PHE A 65 -0.79 2.82 18.98
N GLY A 66 -0.95 1.55 19.35
CA GLY A 66 -2.25 0.88 19.37
C GLY A 66 -2.80 0.71 17.94
N ASP A 67 -3.87 1.43 17.64
CA ASP A 67 -4.51 1.44 16.32
C ASP A 67 -3.68 2.28 15.33
N MET A 68 -3.30 1.68 14.22
CA MET A 68 -2.46 2.29 13.19
C MET A 68 -2.93 1.92 11.79
N ILE A 69 -2.50 2.72 10.82
CA ILE A 69 -2.67 2.42 9.40
C ILE A 69 -1.35 1.88 8.87
N VAL A 70 -1.37 0.67 8.34
CA VAL A 70 -0.20 -0.01 7.76
C VAL A 70 -0.19 0.16 6.25
N LEU A 71 0.89 0.72 5.71
CA LEU A 71 1.15 0.75 4.27
C LEU A 71 2.15 -0.35 3.90
N LEU A 72 1.64 -1.41 3.28
CA LEU A 72 2.45 -2.49 2.71
C LEU A 72 3.31 -1.93 1.58
N SER A 73 4.63 -1.93 1.77
CA SER A 73 5.58 -1.25 0.91
C SER A 73 6.47 -2.20 0.10
N PHE A 74 6.00 -3.44 -0.09
CA PHE A 74 6.65 -4.49 -0.88
C PHE A 74 5.63 -5.50 -1.40
N GLY A 75 6.01 -6.28 -2.42
CA GLY A 75 5.27 -7.45 -2.89
C GLY A 75 5.99 -8.75 -2.51
N SER A 76 5.24 -9.81 -2.26
CA SER A 76 5.77 -11.15 -1.99
C SER A 76 4.82 -12.22 -2.49
N ALA A 77 5.37 -13.32 -3.01
CA ALA A 77 4.63 -14.54 -3.34
C ALA A 77 4.81 -15.65 -2.29
N ARG A 78 5.62 -15.40 -1.25
CA ARG A 78 5.93 -16.38 -0.20
C ARG A 78 4.72 -16.58 0.73
N PRO A 79 4.17 -17.81 0.87
CA PRO A 79 2.97 -18.07 1.66
C PRO A 79 3.01 -17.52 3.09
N GLU A 80 4.12 -17.72 3.79
CA GLU A 80 4.32 -17.26 5.18
C GLU A 80 4.30 -15.73 5.30
N VAL A 81 4.72 -15.02 4.26
CA VAL A 81 4.67 -13.55 4.22
C VAL A 81 3.23 -13.09 3.97
N LEU A 82 2.52 -13.76 3.07
CA LEU A 82 1.11 -13.48 2.77
C LEU A 82 0.22 -13.75 3.98
N GLU A 83 0.45 -14.83 4.71
CA GLU A 83 -0.23 -15.15 5.96
C GLU A 83 0.00 -14.07 7.01
N ASN A 84 1.23 -13.59 7.16
CA ASN A 84 1.51 -12.49 8.08
C ASN A 84 0.83 -11.17 7.66
N ILE A 85 0.78 -10.86 6.37
CA ILE A 85 0.04 -9.70 5.85
C ILE A 85 -1.46 -9.83 6.18
N LYS A 86 -2.06 -11.00 5.97
CA LYS A 86 -3.48 -11.27 6.31
C LYS A 86 -3.73 -11.12 7.81
N ARG A 87 -2.83 -11.63 8.65
CA ARG A 87 -2.91 -11.46 10.11
C ARG A 87 -2.89 -9.97 10.49
N ILE A 88 -1.96 -9.20 9.95
CA ILE A 88 -1.87 -7.76 10.21
C ILE A 88 -3.13 -7.04 9.71
N ALA A 89 -3.64 -7.38 8.52
CA ALA A 89 -4.87 -6.79 7.96
C ALA A 89 -6.14 -7.12 8.76
N ALA A 90 -6.14 -8.22 9.53
CA ALA A 90 -7.22 -8.54 10.45
C ALA A 90 -7.13 -7.77 11.78
N GLU A 91 -5.94 -7.32 12.15
CA GLU A 91 -5.69 -6.58 13.40
C GLU A 91 -5.66 -5.06 13.21
N GLN A 92 -5.27 -4.59 12.03
CA GLN A 92 -4.98 -3.19 11.72
C GLN A 92 -5.55 -2.83 10.35
N GLU A 93 -5.80 -1.54 10.16
CA GLU A 93 -6.16 -1.02 8.85
C GLU A 93 -4.95 -1.10 7.93
N LEU A 94 -5.04 -1.87 6.84
CA LEU A 94 -3.91 -2.13 5.94
C LEU A 94 -4.25 -1.76 4.50
N TYR A 95 -3.33 -1.04 3.87
CA TYR A 95 -3.34 -0.75 2.44
C TYR A 95 -2.04 -1.21 1.80
N ALA A 96 -2.12 -1.63 0.54
CA ALA A 96 -1.01 -1.87 -0.37
C ALA A 96 -1.06 -0.80 -1.48
N PRO A 97 -0.35 0.33 -1.32
CA PRO A 97 -0.32 1.40 -2.31
C PRO A 97 0.23 0.96 -3.67
N ASP A 98 -0.47 1.30 -4.75
CA ASP A 98 0.09 1.22 -6.10
C ASP A 98 0.98 2.43 -6.37
N VAL A 99 2.29 2.18 -6.53
CA VAL A 99 3.27 3.16 -6.96
C VAL A 99 4.02 2.61 -8.19
N PRO A 100 4.31 3.44 -9.20
CA PRO A 100 4.92 2.96 -10.44
C PRO A 100 6.31 2.38 -10.20
N VAL A 101 6.63 1.25 -10.84
CA VAL A 101 7.99 0.68 -10.83
C VAL A 101 8.96 1.59 -11.59
N TYR A 102 8.50 2.21 -12.66
CA TYR A 102 9.26 3.15 -13.47
C TYR A 102 8.35 4.28 -13.97
N GLY A 103 8.95 5.45 -14.20
CA GLY A 103 8.23 6.66 -14.59
C GLY A 103 7.61 7.39 -13.39
N GLU A 104 6.80 8.39 -13.72
CA GLU A 104 6.11 9.24 -12.76
C GLU A 104 4.59 9.06 -12.84
N GLY A 105 3.87 9.62 -11.87
CA GLY A 105 2.42 9.60 -11.81
C GLY A 105 1.85 8.49 -10.94
N LEU A 106 0.57 8.62 -10.59
CA LEU A 106 -0.17 7.66 -9.78
C LEU A 106 -1.48 7.33 -10.48
N PHE A 107 -1.91 6.07 -10.35
CA PHE A 107 -3.23 5.65 -10.77
C PHE A 107 -4.26 6.06 -9.70
N THR A 108 -4.63 7.34 -9.67
CA THR A 108 -5.63 7.85 -8.73
C THR A 108 -7.05 7.67 -9.25
N LYS A 109 -8.05 7.97 -8.42
CA LYS A 109 -9.46 8.02 -8.84
C LYS A 109 -9.66 9.05 -9.96
N GLU A 110 -9.01 10.20 -9.86
CA GLU A 110 -9.06 11.29 -10.84
C GLU A 110 -8.44 10.85 -12.16
N TYR A 111 -7.33 10.11 -12.10
CA TYR A 111 -6.76 9.46 -13.28
C TYR A 111 -7.78 8.52 -13.94
N ALA A 112 -8.37 7.60 -13.18
CA ALA A 112 -9.36 6.66 -13.71
C ALA A 112 -10.59 7.36 -14.31
N ILE A 113 -11.06 8.46 -13.71
CA ILE A 113 -12.17 9.26 -14.26
C ILE A 113 -11.78 9.92 -15.58
N ARG A 114 -10.60 10.56 -15.66
CA ARG A 114 -10.12 11.18 -16.91
C ARG A 114 -9.96 10.17 -18.04
N HIS A 115 -9.50 8.97 -17.71
CA HIS A 115 -9.25 7.88 -18.66
C HIS A 115 -10.40 6.88 -18.78
N LYS A 116 -11.59 7.23 -18.28
CA LYS A 116 -12.75 6.31 -18.20
C LYS A 116 -13.07 5.63 -19.54
N LYS A 117 -13.11 6.39 -20.64
CA LYS A 117 -13.43 5.85 -21.98
C LYS A 117 -12.42 4.80 -22.44
N GLU A 118 -11.14 4.98 -22.12
CA GLU A 118 -10.07 4.05 -22.50
C GLU A 118 -10.15 2.78 -21.65
N LEU A 119 -10.44 2.92 -20.36
CA LEU A 119 -10.65 1.77 -19.47
C LEU A 119 -11.88 0.95 -19.90
N GLU A 120 -12.99 1.61 -20.24
CA GLU A 120 -14.19 0.96 -20.77
C GLU A 120 -13.94 0.29 -22.13
N TYR A 121 -13.12 0.93 -22.98
CA TYR A 121 -12.70 0.37 -24.27
C TYR A 121 -11.92 -0.94 -24.11
N VAL A 122 -10.98 -1.02 -23.15
CA VAL A 122 -10.24 -2.25 -22.85
C VAL A 122 -11.17 -3.29 -22.26
N TYR A 123 -11.97 -2.92 -21.26
CA TYR A 123 -12.92 -3.82 -20.62
C TYR A 123 -13.87 -4.50 -21.61
N GLY A 124 -14.45 -3.73 -22.53
CA GLY A 124 -15.38 -4.24 -23.56
C GLY A 124 -14.75 -5.18 -24.58
N ARG A 125 -13.42 -5.33 -24.58
CA ARG A 125 -12.67 -6.25 -25.47
C ARG A 125 -12.15 -7.50 -24.76
N LEU A 126 -12.29 -7.57 -23.44
CA LEU A 126 -11.99 -8.79 -22.71
C LEU A 126 -13.09 -9.80 -23.01
N GLU A 127 -12.70 -10.95 -23.57
CA GLU A 127 -13.61 -11.98 -24.04
C GLU A 127 -14.35 -12.63 -22.87
N ASP A 128 -13.60 -13.05 -21.85
CA ASP A 128 -14.10 -13.84 -20.74
C ASP A 128 -14.38 -13.00 -19.48
N GLU A 129 -15.35 -13.48 -18.69
CA GLU A 129 -15.78 -12.84 -17.45
C GLU A 129 -14.68 -12.80 -16.39
N LEU A 130 -13.77 -13.78 -16.36
CA LEU A 130 -12.65 -13.78 -15.40
C LEU A 130 -11.67 -12.64 -15.70
N SER A 131 -11.33 -12.42 -16.97
CA SER A 131 -10.51 -11.29 -17.41
C SER A 131 -11.17 -9.96 -17.08
N ARG A 132 -12.47 -9.80 -17.35
CA ARG A 132 -13.25 -8.59 -17.01
C ARG A 132 -13.21 -8.30 -15.51
N ARG A 133 -13.50 -9.31 -14.69
CA ARG A 133 -13.46 -9.22 -13.24
C ARG A 133 -12.06 -8.90 -12.72
N THR A 134 -11.04 -9.52 -13.29
CA THR A 134 -9.63 -9.26 -12.93
C THR A 134 -9.25 -7.82 -13.26
N PHE A 135 -9.61 -7.32 -14.43
CA PHE A 135 -9.36 -5.93 -14.83
C PHE A 135 -10.04 -4.93 -13.88
N GLU A 136 -11.32 -5.15 -13.56
CA GLU A 136 -12.03 -4.33 -12.57
C GLU A 136 -11.36 -4.36 -11.20
N ASN A 137 -10.97 -5.55 -10.74
CA ASN A 137 -10.31 -5.73 -9.46
C ASN A 137 -8.98 -4.98 -9.40
N VAL A 138 -8.17 -5.03 -10.47
CA VAL A 138 -6.92 -4.26 -10.56
C VAL A 138 -7.20 -2.75 -10.47
N ILE A 139 -8.22 -2.23 -11.16
CA ILE A 139 -8.59 -0.80 -11.05
C ILE A 139 -9.03 -0.45 -9.64
N LYS A 140 -9.90 -1.27 -9.03
CA LYS A 140 -10.39 -1.08 -7.66
C LYS A 140 -9.23 -1.12 -6.66
N TYR A 141 -8.31 -2.06 -6.81
CA TYR A 141 -7.06 -2.14 -6.05
C TYR A 141 -6.24 -0.86 -6.20
N LYS A 142 -5.91 -0.44 -7.42
CA LYS A 142 -5.05 0.73 -7.67
C LYS A 142 -5.59 2.02 -7.03
N ILE A 143 -6.90 2.20 -7.02
CA ILE A 143 -7.56 3.38 -6.42
C ILE A 143 -7.67 3.28 -4.89
N SER A 144 -8.02 2.10 -4.39
CA SER A 144 -8.34 1.89 -2.97
C SER A 144 -7.15 1.49 -2.12
N GLY A 145 -6.10 0.94 -2.73
CA GLY A 145 -4.99 0.27 -2.06
C GLY A 145 -5.41 -1.00 -1.31
N LYS A 146 -6.62 -1.54 -1.52
CA LYS A 146 -7.10 -2.68 -0.73
C LYS A 146 -6.63 -4.01 -1.31
N PRO A 147 -5.89 -4.83 -0.55
CA PRO A 147 -5.39 -6.11 -1.04
C PRO A 147 -6.50 -7.16 -1.25
N GLU A 148 -7.72 -6.95 -0.75
CA GLU A 148 -8.87 -7.85 -0.96
C GLU A 148 -9.33 -7.96 -2.42
N TYR A 149 -8.89 -7.04 -3.28
CA TYR A 149 -9.12 -7.10 -4.72
C TYR A 149 -8.06 -7.94 -5.47
N LEU A 150 -6.95 -8.31 -4.80
CA LEU A 150 -5.86 -9.09 -5.38
C LEU A 150 -6.04 -10.60 -5.17
#